data_AF-A0A2N2MPB4-F1
#
_entry.id   AF-A0A2N2MPB4-F1
#
_cell.length_a   1.000
_cell.length_b   1.000
_cell.length_c   1.000
_cell.angle_alpha   90.00
_cell.angle_beta   90.00
_cell.angle_gamma   90.00
#
_symmetry.space_group_name_H-M   'P 1'
#
loop_
_entity.id
_entity.type
_entity.pdbx_description
1 polymer ?
#
loop_
_entity_poly.entity_id
_entity_poly.type
_entity_poly.pdbx_seq_one_letter_code
_entity_poly.pdbx_strand_id
1 'polypeptide(L)'
;MKILLAGYNIDSDLICELKEKSALKQDITPETISAAYARISRSPKSVDALRRDARTEVEKARKSNRNIVFEMGHSSVAEHAVFNIDVIGVSRLL
;
A
#
# COMPACT_ATOMS: atom_id res chain seq x y z
N MET A 1 4.30 -9.71 -23.91
CA MET A 1 4.39 -9.82 -22.44
C MET A 1 4.87 -8.48 -21.88
N LYS A 2 4.21 -7.93 -20.85
CA LYS A 2 4.57 -6.63 -20.23
C LYS A 2 4.93 -6.86 -18.77
N ILE A 3 6.13 -6.46 -18.36
CA ILE A 3 6.65 -6.63 -17.00
C ILE A 3 6.90 -5.24 -16.43
N LEU A 4 6.36 -4.96 -15.24
CA LEU A 4 6.47 -3.66 -14.57
C LEU A 4 6.85 -3.87 -13.10
N LEU A 5 7.86 -3.12 -12.62
CA LEU A 5 8.11 -3.00 -11.19
C LEU A 5 6.96 -2.21 -10.56
N ALA A 6 6.20 -2.86 -9.67
CA ALA A 6 5.00 -2.28 -9.09
C ALA A 6 5.27 -1.35 -7.89
N GLY A 7 6.33 -1.64 -7.13
CA GLY A 7 6.78 -0.93 -5.94
C GLY A 7 7.87 -1.73 -5.22
N TYR A 8 8.61 -1.07 -4.34
CA TYR A 8 9.56 -1.64 -3.40
C TYR A 8 9.73 -0.68 -2.22
N ASN A 9 10.22 -1.18 -1.09
CA ASN A 9 10.39 -0.36 0.11
C ASN A 9 11.66 0.49 0.01
N ILE A 10 11.59 1.70 0.55
CA ILE A 10 12.71 2.63 0.70
C ILE A 10 12.60 3.27 2.09
N ASP A 11 13.68 3.92 2.51
CA ASP A 11 13.78 4.59 3.82
C ASP A 11 12.64 5.60 4.06
N SER A 12 12.06 5.56 5.26
CA SER A 12 10.89 6.40 5.59
C SER A 12 11.26 7.88 5.72
N ASP A 13 12.46 8.20 6.20
CA ASP A 13 12.91 9.58 6.33
C ASP A 13 13.13 10.19 4.94
N LEU A 14 13.70 9.41 4.01
CA LEU A 14 13.80 9.80 2.60
C LEU A 14 12.44 10.07 1.96
N ILE A 15 11.43 9.23 2.22
CA ILE A 15 10.05 9.45 1.72
C ILE A 15 9.50 10.79 2.25
N CYS A 16 9.66 11.06 3.54
CA CYS A 16 9.20 12.28 4.18
C CYS A 16 9.90 13.52 3.59
N GLU A 17 11.23 13.49 3.50
CA GLU A 17 12.04 14.58 2.93
C GLU A 17 11.60 14.91 1.49
N LEU A 18 11.41 13.88 0.66
CA LEU A 18 10.93 14.06 -0.71
C LEU A 18 9.51 14.61 -0.76
N LYS A 19 8.61 14.16 0.14
CA LYS A 19 7.24 14.68 0.21
C LYS A 19 7.25 16.17 0.55
N GLU A 20 8.00 16.57 1.56
CA GLU A 20 8.11 17.97 2.02
C GLU A 20 8.69 18.90 0.96
N LYS A 21 9.71 18.43 0.22
CA LYS A 21 10.34 19.19 -0.87
C LYS A 21 9.51 19.21 -2.16
N SER A 22 8.43 18.45 -2.21
CA SER A 22 7.55 18.35 -3.38
C SER A 22 6.23 19.10 -3.16
N ALA A 23 5.54 19.42 -4.25
CA ALA A 23 4.14 19.87 -4.19
C ALA A 23 3.13 18.71 -4.02
N LEU A 24 3.60 17.51 -3.68
CA LEU A 24 2.77 16.30 -3.63
C LEU A 24 1.87 16.32 -2.39
N LYS A 25 0.57 16.46 -2.61
CA LYS A 25 -0.46 16.42 -1.54
C LYS A 25 -0.98 15.01 -1.22
N GLN A 26 -0.57 14.01 -2.00
CA GLN A 26 -1.05 12.64 -1.85
C GLN A 26 -0.35 11.93 -0.70
N ASP A 27 -1.04 11.01 -0.05
CA ASP A 27 -0.41 10.12 0.92
C ASP A 27 0.46 9.08 0.19
N ILE A 28 1.65 8.86 0.73
CA ILE A 28 2.59 7.85 0.24
C ILE A 28 2.50 6.68 1.20
N THR A 29 1.81 5.62 0.78
CA THR A 29 1.57 4.45 1.62
C THR A 29 1.48 3.14 0.80
N PRO A 30 2.01 2.02 1.32
CA PRO A 30 1.96 0.72 0.64
C PRO A 30 0.55 0.11 0.56
N GLU A 31 -0.41 0.55 1.38
CA GLU A 31 -1.78 -0.02 1.39
C GLU A 31 -2.54 0.16 0.06
N THR A 32 -2.10 1.11 -0.77
CA THR A 32 -2.63 1.34 -2.12
C THR A 32 -2.34 0.17 -3.07
N ILE A 33 -1.23 -0.55 -2.88
CA ILE A 33 -0.89 -1.75 -3.66
C ILE A 33 -1.85 -2.89 -3.31
N SER A 34 -2.04 -3.12 -2.01
CA SER A 34 -2.98 -4.12 -1.48
C SER A 34 -4.40 -3.90 -2.04
N ALA A 35 -4.90 -2.66 -1.97
CA ALA A 35 -6.22 -2.30 -2.49
C ALA A 35 -6.36 -2.48 -4.01
N ALA A 36 -5.31 -2.16 -4.78
CA ALA A 36 -5.30 -2.38 -6.22
C ALA A 36 -5.36 -3.88 -6.57
N TYR A 37 -4.62 -4.71 -5.84
CA TYR A 37 -4.54 -6.14 -6.11
C TYR A 37 -5.81 -6.88 -5.71
N ALA A 38 -6.46 -6.42 -4.65
CA ALA A 38 -7.78 -6.88 -4.24
C ALA A 38 -8.85 -6.77 -5.35
N ARG A 39 -8.68 -5.81 -6.27
CA ARG A 39 -9.64 -5.49 -7.35
C ARG A 39 -9.37 -6.24 -8.64
N ILE A 40 -8.26 -6.96 -8.78
CA ILE A 40 -7.85 -7.61 -10.05
C ILE A 40 -8.91 -8.59 -10.55
N SER A 41 -9.48 -9.42 -9.67
CA SER A 41 -10.48 -10.44 -10.05
C SER A 41 -11.86 -9.86 -10.35
N ARG A 42 -12.10 -8.57 -10.06
CA ARG A 42 -13.43 -7.93 -10.11
C ARG A 42 -13.46 -6.66 -10.95
N SER A 43 -12.39 -6.36 -11.68
CA SER A 43 -12.30 -5.16 -12.52
C SER A 43 -11.78 -5.51 -13.93
N PRO A 44 -12.36 -4.93 -14.99
CA PRO A 44 -11.81 -5.07 -16.34
C PRO A 44 -10.54 -4.23 -16.56
N LYS A 45 -10.15 -3.39 -15.59
CA LYS A 45 -8.95 -2.55 -15.69
C LYS A 45 -7.68 -3.39 -15.54
N SER A 46 -6.62 -2.97 -16.22
CA SER A 46 -5.29 -3.53 -16.00
C SER A 46 -4.76 -3.21 -14.59
N VAL A 47 -3.90 -4.08 -14.07
CA VAL A 47 -3.33 -3.91 -12.71
C VAL A 47 -2.57 -2.59 -12.53
N ASP A 48 -1.90 -2.09 -13.58
CA ASP A 48 -1.22 -0.80 -13.53
C ASP A 48 -2.19 0.39 -13.48
N ALA A 49 -3.37 0.27 -14.10
CA ALA A 49 -4.44 1.26 -13.98
C ALA A 49 -5.06 1.23 -12.58
N LEU A 50 -5.33 0.04 -12.02
CA LEU A 50 -5.82 -0.10 -10.65
C LEU A 50 -4.88 0.52 -9.62
N ARG A 51 -3.56 0.35 -9.79
CA ARG A 51 -2.55 0.99 -8.93
C ARG A 51 -2.57 2.52 -9.03
N ARG A 52 -2.74 3.07 -10.24
CA ARG A 52 -2.86 4.53 -10.42
C ARG A 52 -4.09 5.08 -9.71
N ASP A 53 -5.23 4.40 -9.87
CA ASP A 53 -6.47 4.76 -9.18
C ASP A 53 -6.28 4.72 -7.66
N ALA A 54 -5.74 3.61 -7.12
CA ALA A 54 -5.57 3.42 -5.69
C ALA A 54 -4.68 4.48 -5.04
N ARG A 55 -3.64 4.97 -5.73
CA ARG A 55 -2.79 6.08 -5.27
C ARG A 55 -3.53 7.41 -5.13
N THR A 56 -4.58 7.62 -5.91
CA THR A 56 -5.41 8.85 -5.85
C THR A 56 -6.58 8.73 -4.88
N GLU A 57 -6.93 7.52 -4.45
CA GLU A 57 -8.12 7.22 -3.64
C GLU A 57 -7.75 6.54 -2.29
N VAL A 58 -6.79 7.09 -1.55
CA VAL A 58 -6.21 6.45 -0.34
C VAL A 58 -7.27 6.11 0.71
N GLU A 59 -8.20 7.01 1.02
CA GLU A 59 -9.30 6.74 1.97
C GLU A 59 -10.20 5.57 1.53
N LYS A 60 -10.47 5.47 0.23
CA LYS A 60 -11.23 4.36 -0.36
C LYS A 60 -10.42 3.07 -0.34
N ALA A 61 -9.11 3.13 -0.55
CA ALA A 61 -8.20 2.00 -0.41
C ALA A 61 -8.23 1.45 1.02
N ARG A 62 -8.16 2.32 2.04
CA ARG A 62 -8.28 1.94 3.46
C ARG A 62 -9.59 1.23 3.77
N LYS A 63 -10.72 1.80 3.33
CA LYS A 63 -12.05 1.18 3.50
C LYS A 63 -12.13 -0.17 2.79
N SER A 64 -11.66 -0.23 1.54
CA SER A 64 -11.65 -1.47 0.75
C SER A 64 -10.83 -2.56 1.42
N ASN A 65 -9.61 -2.23 1.89
CA ASN A 65 -8.75 -3.19 2.57
C ASN A 65 -9.40 -3.70 3.85
N ARG A 66 -10.03 -2.83 4.64
CA ARG A 66 -10.74 -3.23 5.85
C ARG A 66 -11.82 -4.28 5.55
N ASN A 67 -12.69 -4.00 4.57
CA ASN A 67 -13.77 -4.92 4.22
C ASN A 67 -13.22 -6.24 3.67
N ILE A 68 -12.27 -6.18 2.74
CA ILE A 68 -11.76 -7.37 2.07
C ILE A 68 -10.98 -8.27 3.03
N VAL A 69 -10.15 -7.69 3.90
CA VAL A 69 -9.31 -8.43 4.84
C VAL A 69 -10.12 -8.96 6.02
N PHE A 70 -10.92 -8.11 6.67
CA PHE A 70 -11.58 -8.48 7.93
C PHE A 70 -12.99 -9.02 7.76
N GLU A 71 -13.77 -8.51 6.80
CA GLU A 71 -15.17 -8.93 6.63
C GLU A 71 -15.29 -10.11 5.64
N MET A 72 -14.51 -10.08 4.56
CA MET A 72 -14.57 -11.11 3.51
C MET A 72 -13.53 -12.22 3.68
N GLY A 73 -12.63 -12.12 4.67
CA GLY A 73 -11.65 -13.15 5.02
C GLY A 73 -10.51 -13.34 4.00
N HIS A 74 -10.31 -12.40 3.07
CA HIS A 74 -9.22 -12.45 2.10
C HIS A 74 -7.93 -11.85 2.68
N SER A 75 -7.39 -12.47 3.72
CA SER A 75 -6.21 -11.97 4.45
C SER A 75 -4.94 -11.89 3.60
N SER A 76 -4.76 -12.77 2.62
CA SER A 76 -3.57 -12.77 1.74
C SER A 76 -3.40 -11.47 0.95
N VAL A 77 -4.47 -10.71 0.73
CA VAL A 77 -4.41 -9.40 0.07
C VAL A 77 -3.59 -8.40 0.91
N ALA A 78 -3.59 -8.53 2.22
CA ALA A 78 -2.84 -7.65 3.13
C ALA A 78 -1.32 -7.83 3.00
N GLU A 79 -0.84 -9.00 2.57
CA GLU A 79 0.59 -9.32 2.45
C GLU A 79 1.32 -8.43 1.43
N HIS A 80 0.57 -7.76 0.54
CA HIS A 80 1.11 -6.81 -0.42
C HIS A 80 1.38 -5.41 0.13
N ALA A 81 0.94 -5.11 1.37
CA ALA A 81 1.27 -3.88 2.07
C ALA A 81 2.39 -4.12 3.10
N VAL A 82 3.63 -3.81 2.73
CA VAL A 82 4.83 -4.13 3.53
C VAL A 82 5.32 -2.89 4.28
N PHE A 83 5.57 -3.04 5.57
CA PHE A 83 6.11 -1.98 6.44
C PHE A 83 7.40 -2.44 7.10
N ASN A 84 8.36 -1.53 7.21
CA ASN A 84 9.56 -1.69 8.03
C ASN A 84 9.33 -0.93 9.34
N ILE A 85 9.46 -1.60 10.48
CA ILE A 85 9.18 -1.02 11.79
C ILE A 85 10.38 -1.24 12.69
N ASP A 86 10.96 -0.15 13.17
CA ASP A 86 12.02 -0.18 14.17
C ASP A 86 11.40 -0.09 15.56
N VAL A 87 11.57 -1.14 16.35
CA VAL A 87 11.08 -1.21 17.73
C VAL A 87 12.27 -1.02 18.68
N ILE A 88 12.45 0.20 19.17
CA ILE A 88 13.62 0.62 19.96
C ILE A 88 13.25 0.76 21.43
N GLY A 89 14.16 0.39 22.33
CA GLY A 89 13.99 0.59 23.78
C GLY A 89 13.03 -0.40 24.45
N VAL A 90 12.69 -1.50 23.79
CA VAL A 90 11.88 -2.57 24.38
C VAL A 90 12.71 -3.44 25.33
N SER A 91 12.10 -3.80 26.47
CA SER A 91 12.69 -4.74 27.42
C SER A 91 12.91 -6.10 26.76
N ARG A 92 14.05 -6.73 27.04
CA ARG A 92 14.40 -8.08 26.55
C ARG A 92 13.80 -9.19 27.41
N LEU A 93 12.68 -8.94 28.11
CA LEU A 93 12.08 -9.84 29.12
C LEU A 93 12.45 -11.31 28.86
N LEU A 94 13.39 -11.81 29.68
CA LEU A 94 13.91 -13.17 29.60
C LEU A 94 12.93 -14.14 30.26
#